data_AF-A0A3G8QQP5-F1
#
_entry.id   AF-A0A3G8QQP5-F1
#
_cell.length_a   1.000
_cell.length_b   1.000
_cell.length_c   1.000
_cell.angle_alpha   90.00
_cell.angle_beta   90.00
_cell.angle_gamma   90.00
#
_symmetry.space_group_name_H-M   'P 1'
#
loop_
_entity.id
_entity.type
_entity.pdbx_description
1 polymer ?
#
loop_
_entity_poly.entity_id
_entity_poly.type
_entity_poly.pdbx_seq_one_letter_code
_entity_poly.pdbx_strand_id
1 'polypeptide(L)'
;MQNENDEAFTDLLSLNIQQETSIAGVTVATGMSRIAELPTGEGQIEVTATKSHALVPNWWAAHLRNGERSVIHTELNAEADLSVTTLPLVLDDRVSTVETTLLTDLNTTSRQAVTDDTTGQSLFISHKTSAEWIDPTPTEATVLIRADVENIRPVPLTLREFNVQVELNDVALTDARLSEEYVFILGERKSITLRFPVDNSQMAAWWPTHIRNGERSTLDSHVTATVSSRNIRGRQPLEFLSATGEITTNLLDG
;
A
#
# COMPACT_ATOMS: atom_id res chain seq x y z
N MET A 1 26.60 8.74 18.46
CA MET A 1 28.04 8.67 18.10
C MET A 1 28.88 8.94 19.33
N GLN A 2 30.15 8.54 19.31
CA GLN A 2 31.14 8.82 20.36
C GLN A 2 32.32 9.59 19.75
N ASN A 3 32.64 10.77 20.28
CA ASN A 3 33.79 11.60 19.87
C ASN A 3 34.88 11.55 20.94
N GLU A 4 36.02 10.93 20.64
CA GLU A 4 37.14 10.74 21.57
C GLU A 4 38.24 11.80 21.45
N ASN A 5 38.04 12.89 20.70
CA ASN A 5 39.06 13.93 20.54
C ASN A 5 39.30 14.75 21.82
N ASP A 6 40.53 15.22 22.03
CA ASP A 6 40.86 16.19 23.08
C ASP A 6 40.30 17.59 22.75
N GLU A 7 39.93 18.37 23.78
CA GLU A 7 39.31 19.71 23.70
C GLU A 7 40.07 20.73 22.82
N ALA A 8 41.33 20.47 22.46
CA ALA A 8 42.15 21.37 21.65
C ALA A 8 41.79 21.37 20.14
N PHE A 9 40.96 20.42 19.66
CA PHE A 9 40.65 20.27 18.22
C PHE A 9 39.15 20.31 17.88
N THR A 10 38.27 20.44 18.87
CA THR A 10 36.81 20.48 18.69
C THR A 10 36.34 21.62 17.78
N ASP A 11 37.03 22.75 17.83
CA ASP A 11 36.65 23.96 17.08
C ASP A 11 36.93 23.86 15.56
N LEU A 12 37.70 22.85 15.14
CA LEU A 12 38.14 22.65 13.75
C LEU A 12 37.52 21.41 13.09
N LEU A 13 36.73 20.66 13.86
CA LEU A 13 36.04 19.45 13.46
C LEU A 13 34.64 19.80 12.97
N SER A 14 34.39 19.58 11.67
CA SER A 14 33.02 19.55 11.15
C SER A 14 32.69 18.17 10.61
N LEU A 15 31.45 17.77 10.78
CA LEU A 15 30.95 16.50 10.29
C LEU A 15 29.92 16.75 9.21
N ASN A 16 30.16 16.18 8.03
CA ASN A 16 29.21 16.19 6.93
C ASN A 16 28.59 14.79 6.86
N ILE A 17 27.26 14.73 6.85
CA ILE A 17 26.51 13.49 6.68
C ILE A 17 25.58 13.66 5.49
N GLN A 18 25.62 12.68 4.59
CA GLN A 18 24.68 12.53 3.50
C GLN A 18 23.85 11.27 3.76
N GLN A 19 22.55 11.39 3.57
CA GLN A 19 21.60 10.30 3.70
C GLN A 19 20.86 10.13 2.39
N GLU A 20 20.74 8.89 1.94
CA GLU A 20 19.84 8.52 0.83
C GLU A 20 18.93 7.37 1.26
N THR A 21 17.62 7.53 1.11
CA THR A 21 16.66 6.45 1.37
C THR A 21 15.97 6.05 0.07
N SER A 22 15.99 4.75 -0.25
CA SER A 22 15.26 4.16 -1.35
C SER A 22 14.22 3.14 -0.88
N ILE A 23 13.10 3.05 -1.61
CA ILE A 23 12.04 2.07 -1.41
C ILE A 23 11.80 1.39 -2.75
N ALA A 24 11.82 0.05 -2.78
CA ALA A 24 11.63 -0.71 -4.01
C ALA A 24 12.58 -0.25 -5.16
N GLY A 25 13.79 0.21 -4.80
CA GLY A 25 14.79 0.72 -5.75
C GLY A 25 14.56 2.15 -6.26
N VAL A 26 13.57 2.87 -5.73
CA VAL A 26 13.32 4.29 -6.05
C VAL A 26 13.83 5.14 -4.89
N THR A 27 14.76 6.07 -5.14
CA THR A 27 15.24 7.03 -4.13
C THR A 27 14.11 8.00 -3.77
N VAL A 28 13.60 7.91 -2.54
CA VAL A 28 12.44 8.70 -2.06
C VAL A 28 12.84 9.84 -1.15
N ALA A 29 14.03 9.77 -0.54
CA ALA A 29 14.53 10.77 0.38
C ALA A 29 16.02 11.01 0.18
N THR A 30 16.42 12.27 0.30
CA THR A 30 17.82 12.67 0.40
C THR A 30 17.97 13.68 1.51
N GLY A 31 19.00 13.55 2.33
CA GLY A 31 19.33 14.45 3.43
C GLY A 31 20.80 14.83 3.39
N MET A 32 21.09 16.06 3.83
CA MET A 32 22.44 16.52 4.07
C MET A 32 22.45 17.29 5.38
N SER A 33 23.36 16.94 6.28
CA SER A 33 23.56 17.66 7.53
C SER A 33 25.04 18.01 7.68
N ARG A 34 25.31 19.23 8.13
CA ARG A 34 26.65 19.66 8.52
C ARG A 34 26.62 20.13 9.96
N ILE A 35 27.42 19.48 10.79
CA ILE A 35 27.58 19.83 12.19
C ILE A 35 28.91 20.54 12.31
N ALA A 36 28.86 21.82 12.66
CA ALA A 36 30.04 22.56 13.07
C ALA A 36 30.30 22.28 14.55
N GLU A 37 31.57 22.12 14.93
CA GLU A 37 32.01 22.04 16.34
C GLU A 37 31.41 20.82 17.06
N LEU A 38 31.90 19.62 16.72
CA LEU A 38 31.47 18.39 17.38
C LEU A 38 31.92 18.39 18.86
N PRO A 39 30.99 18.36 19.84
CA PRO A 39 31.37 18.25 21.24
C PRO A 39 32.02 16.90 21.53
N THR A 40 32.86 16.85 22.56
CA THR A 40 33.49 15.61 23.04
C THR A 40 32.47 14.72 23.76
N GLY A 41 32.67 13.40 23.68
CA GLY A 41 31.81 12.41 24.34
C GLY A 41 30.68 11.84 23.47
N GLU A 42 29.64 11.34 24.12
CA GLU A 42 28.47 10.76 23.45
C GLU A 42 27.47 11.84 23.04
N GLY A 43 27.00 11.76 21.79
CA GLY A 43 26.03 12.70 21.24
C GLY A 43 25.05 12.04 20.27
N GLN A 44 23.86 12.63 20.18
CA GLN A 44 22.89 12.35 19.12
C GLN A 44 23.07 13.34 17.98
N ILE A 45 22.88 12.86 16.76
CA ILE A 45 22.95 13.68 15.56
C ILE A 45 21.60 13.64 14.89
N GLU A 46 21.07 14.81 14.61
CA GLU A 46 19.86 14.96 13.82
C GLU A 46 20.24 15.15 12.34
N VAL A 47 19.71 14.27 11.49
CA VAL A 47 19.80 14.39 10.03
C VAL A 47 18.41 14.70 9.50
N THR A 48 18.27 15.86 8.87
CA THR A 48 17.03 16.22 8.19
C THR A 48 17.08 15.75 6.74
N ALA A 49 16.11 14.93 6.35
CA ALA A 49 15.94 14.48 4.96
C ALA A 49 14.68 15.07 4.35
N THR A 50 14.75 15.45 3.08
CA THR A 50 13.58 15.85 2.31
C THR A 50 13.03 14.63 1.57
N LYS A 51 11.73 14.33 1.78
CA LYS A 51 11.03 13.22 1.11
C LYS A 51 10.13 13.77 0.02
N SER A 52 10.32 13.33 -1.23
CA SER A 52 9.53 13.81 -2.36
C SER A 52 8.21 13.06 -2.49
N HIS A 53 7.09 13.76 -2.29
CA HIS A 53 5.75 13.17 -2.48
C HIS A 53 5.50 12.77 -3.94
N ALA A 54 6.13 13.46 -4.90
CA ALA A 54 5.97 13.19 -6.33
C ALA A 54 6.56 11.83 -6.74
N LEU A 55 7.43 11.23 -5.92
CA LEU A 55 7.99 9.91 -6.17
C LEU A 55 7.17 8.78 -5.56
N VAL A 56 6.11 9.09 -4.81
CA VAL A 56 5.26 8.08 -4.16
C VAL A 56 4.62 7.13 -5.16
N PRO A 57 3.99 7.62 -6.25
CA PRO A 57 3.40 6.71 -7.23
C PRO A 57 4.43 5.79 -7.91
N ASN A 58 5.68 6.24 -8.05
CA ASN A 58 6.74 5.45 -8.67
C ASN A 58 7.17 4.26 -7.82
N TRP A 59 7.48 4.50 -6.54
CA TRP A 59 7.88 3.41 -5.64
C TRP A 59 6.68 2.50 -5.33
N TRP A 60 5.45 3.05 -5.23
CA TRP A 60 4.23 2.26 -5.05
C TRP A 60 4.03 1.27 -6.20
N ALA A 61 4.13 1.73 -7.45
CA ALA A 61 4.02 0.84 -8.61
C ALA A 61 5.11 -0.25 -8.61
N ALA A 62 6.33 0.08 -8.20
CA ALA A 62 7.40 -0.91 -8.03
C ALA A 62 7.09 -1.91 -6.91
N HIS A 63 6.54 -1.45 -5.79
CA HIS A 63 6.13 -2.27 -4.67
C HIS A 63 5.03 -3.27 -5.06
N LEU A 64 4.00 -2.82 -5.79
CA LEU A 64 2.96 -3.71 -6.32
C LEU A 64 3.53 -4.77 -7.27
N ARG A 65 4.49 -4.40 -8.15
CA ARG A 65 5.18 -5.37 -9.03
C ARG A 65 6.00 -6.40 -8.26
N ASN A 66 6.49 -6.03 -7.09
CA ASN A 66 7.23 -6.93 -6.19
C ASN A 66 6.30 -7.80 -5.31
N GLY A 67 5.00 -7.81 -5.58
CA GLY A 67 4.03 -8.60 -4.83
C GLY A 67 3.75 -8.05 -3.44
N GLU A 68 3.62 -6.72 -3.32
CA GLU A 68 3.31 -6.03 -2.06
C GLU A 68 4.39 -6.22 -0.98
N ARG A 69 5.63 -6.45 -1.39
CA ARG A 69 6.79 -6.57 -0.49
C ARG A 69 7.98 -5.84 -1.08
N SER A 70 8.62 -4.95 -0.32
CA SER A 70 9.82 -4.25 -0.79
C SER A 70 10.76 -3.89 0.33
N VAL A 71 12.06 -3.87 0.00
CA VAL A 71 13.10 -3.43 0.92
C VAL A 71 13.15 -1.90 0.93
N ILE A 72 13.36 -1.36 2.12
CA ILE A 72 13.73 0.03 2.35
C ILE A 72 15.23 0.02 2.67
N HIS A 73 16.01 0.77 1.90
CA HIS A 73 17.45 0.92 2.10
C HIS A 73 17.74 2.37 2.46
N THR A 74 18.43 2.61 3.57
CA THR A 74 18.93 3.95 3.92
C THR A 74 20.43 3.91 4.07
N GLU A 75 21.11 4.58 3.16
CA GLU A 75 22.56 4.71 3.11
C GLU A 75 22.99 5.97 3.85
N LEU A 76 24.03 5.85 4.67
CA LEU A 76 24.60 6.94 5.43
C LEU A 76 26.09 7.09 5.08
N ASN A 77 26.42 8.19 4.41
CA ASN A 77 27.79 8.54 4.08
C ASN A 77 28.22 9.71 4.96
N ALA A 78 29.25 9.51 5.78
CA ALA A 78 29.73 10.55 6.69
C ALA A 78 31.22 10.83 6.50
N GLU A 79 31.59 12.10 6.58
CA GLU A 79 32.96 12.57 6.44
C GLU A 79 33.27 13.59 7.54
N ALA A 80 34.36 13.34 8.29
CA ALA A 80 34.91 14.28 9.24
C ALA A 80 35.92 15.19 8.53
N ASP A 81 35.66 16.49 8.52
CA ASP A 81 36.57 17.52 8.04
C ASP A 81 37.40 18.04 9.21
N LEU A 82 38.72 17.81 9.11
CA LEU A 82 39.73 18.12 10.13
C LEU A 82 40.59 19.33 9.75
N SER A 83 40.08 20.32 8.98
CA SER A 83 40.81 21.53 8.53
C SER A 83 42.08 21.33 7.69
N VAL A 84 42.75 20.19 7.80
CA VAL A 84 44.01 19.79 7.14
C VAL A 84 43.77 18.56 6.27
N THR A 85 42.75 17.75 6.56
CA THR A 85 42.35 16.55 5.82
C THR A 85 40.86 16.25 6.03
N THR A 86 40.30 15.40 5.18
CA THR A 86 38.97 14.80 5.36
C THR A 86 39.13 13.30 5.62
N LEU A 87 38.36 12.75 6.56
CA LEU A 87 38.35 11.33 6.88
C LEU A 87 36.95 10.74 6.66
N PRO A 88 36.81 9.68 5.83
CA PRO A 88 35.53 8.98 5.72
C PRO A 88 35.24 8.23 7.01
N LEU A 89 33.99 8.30 7.47
CA LEU A 89 33.46 7.52 8.58
C LEU A 89 32.61 6.39 8.02
N VAL A 90 32.82 5.19 8.56
CA VAL A 90 31.99 4.04 8.24
C VAL A 90 30.76 4.08 9.15
N LEU A 91 29.59 4.24 8.55
CA LEU A 91 28.29 4.11 9.21
C LEU A 91 27.59 2.88 8.65
N ASP A 92 26.81 2.20 9.49
CA ASP A 92 26.02 1.06 9.04
C ASP A 92 24.78 1.54 8.27
N ASP A 93 24.58 0.96 7.10
CA ASP A 93 23.34 1.13 6.35
C ASP A 93 22.15 0.55 7.13
N ARG A 94 21.00 1.21 7.00
CA ARG A 94 19.77 0.75 7.64
C ARG A 94 18.90 0.07 6.60
N VAL A 95 18.54 -1.18 6.89
CA VAL A 95 17.69 -2.00 6.02
C VAL A 95 16.43 -2.38 6.77
N SER A 96 15.27 -2.07 6.20
CA SER A 96 13.98 -2.53 6.70
C SER A 96 13.11 -3.03 5.53
N THR A 97 11.88 -3.44 5.81
CA THR A 97 10.95 -3.93 4.78
C THR A 97 9.60 -3.26 4.97
N VAL A 98 8.96 -2.93 3.85
CA VAL A 98 7.54 -2.59 3.78
C VAL A 98 6.79 -3.75 3.15
N GLU A 99 5.69 -4.15 3.78
CA GLU A 99 4.78 -5.18 3.30
C GLU A 99 3.35 -4.66 3.40
N THR A 100 2.56 -4.85 2.34
CA THR A 100 1.11 -4.65 2.35
C THR A 100 0.39 -5.95 2.07
N THR A 101 -0.88 -6.01 2.48
CA THR A 101 -1.71 -7.21 2.34
C THR A 101 -3.07 -6.86 1.75
N LEU A 102 -3.10 -5.91 0.81
CA LEU A 102 -4.32 -5.27 0.30
C LEU A 102 -5.27 -6.26 -0.39
N LEU A 103 -4.70 -7.27 -1.04
CA LEU A 103 -5.48 -8.31 -1.74
C LEU A 103 -5.53 -9.64 -0.99
N THR A 104 -4.92 -9.75 0.19
CA THR A 104 -4.79 -11.03 0.91
C THR A 104 -6.15 -11.61 1.28
N ASP A 105 -7.05 -10.79 1.83
CA ASP A 105 -8.38 -11.23 2.26
C ASP A 105 -9.28 -11.67 1.11
N LEU A 106 -9.00 -11.16 -0.10
CA LEU A 106 -9.68 -11.54 -1.34
C LEU A 106 -9.16 -12.87 -1.91
N ASN A 107 -8.05 -13.42 -1.41
CA ASN A 107 -7.46 -14.68 -1.84
C ASN A 107 -7.83 -15.81 -0.87
N THR A 108 -9.07 -16.30 -0.96
CA THR A 108 -9.60 -17.29 -0.01
C THR A 108 -10.34 -18.45 -0.68
N THR A 109 -10.46 -19.56 0.05
CA THR A 109 -11.30 -20.73 -0.30
C THR A 109 -12.46 -20.91 0.68
N SER A 110 -12.64 -19.94 1.59
CA SER A 110 -13.74 -19.92 2.54
C SER A 110 -15.05 -19.67 1.82
N ARG A 111 -16.07 -20.46 2.15
CA ARG A 111 -17.42 -20.25 1.62
C ARG A 111 -18.08 -19.06 2.27
N GLN A 112 -18.65 -18.17 1.47
CA GLN A 112 -19.35 -16.98 1.96
C GLN A 112 -20.71 -16.85 1.25
N ALA A 113 -21.76 -16.61 2.03
CA ALA A 113 -23.10 -16.42 1.49
C ALA A 113 -23.30 -14.96 1.08
N VAL A 114 -23.82 -14.75 -0.13
CA VAL A 114 -24.36 -13.45 -0.54
C VAL A 114 -25.80 -13.41 -0.08
N THR A 115 -26.15 -12.44 0.74
CA THR A 115 -27.47 -12.34 1.36
C THR A 115 -28.21 -11.14 0.81
N ASP A 116 -29.54 -11.26 0.69
CA ASP A 116 -30.39 -10.12 0.44
C ASP A 116 -30.55 -9.32 1.74
N ASP A 117 -30.01 -8.09 1.80
CA ASP A 117 -30.00 -7.28 3.02
C ASP A 117 -31.41 -6.93 3.54
N THR A 118 -32.41 -6.94 2.66
CA THR A 118 -33.80 -6.61 3.05
C THR A 118 -34.51 -7.81 3.66
N THR A 119 -34.25 -9.01 3.13
CA THR A 119 -34.97 -10.23 3.54
C THR A 119 -34.14 -11.17 4.44
N GLY A 120 -32.83 -10.94 4.56
CA GLY A 120 -31.88 -11.83 5.23
C GLY A 120 -31.70 -13.17 4.51
N GLN A 121 -32.21 -13.30 3.29
CA GLN A 121 -32.21 -14.57 2.58
C GLN A 121 -30.95 -14.74 1.74
N SER A 122 -30.22 -15.84 1.92
CA SER A 122 -29.08 -16.15 1.06
C SER A 122 -29.52 -16.33 -0.40
N LEU A 123 -28.76 -15.76 -1.32
CA LEU A 123 -28.98 -15.73 -2.76
C LEU A 123 -27.94 -16.57 -3.49
N PHE A 124 -26.67 -16.38 -3.13
CA PHE A 124 -25.54 -17.11 -3.71
C PHE A 124 -24.61 -17.64 -2.61
N ILE A 125 -23.76 -18.58 -2.98
CA ILE A 125 -22.57 -18.97 -2.21
C ILE A 125 -21.33 -18.73 -3.06
N SER A 126 -20.42 -17.88 -2.59
CA SER A 126 -19.05 -17.81 -3.08
C SER A 126 -18.26 -18.97 -2.46
N HIS A 127 -17.48 -19.68 -3.27
CA HIS A 127 -16.66 -20.83 -2.84
C HIS A 127 -15.17 -20.53 -2.80
N LYS A 128 -14.72 -19.67 -3.72
CA LYS A 128 -13.32 -19.33 -3.87
C LYS A 128 -13.24 -17.96 -4.49
N THR A 129 -12.28 -17.17 -4.02
CA THR A 129 -11.94 -15.87 -4.57
C THR A 129 -10.44 -15.79 -4.75
N SER A 130 -10.01 -15.07 -5.77
CA SER A 130 -8.61 -14.74 -5.97
C SER A 130 -8.49 -13.34 -6.57
N ALA A 131 -7.52 -12.58 -6.11
CA ALA A 131 -7.23 -11.24 -6.58
C ALA A 131 -5.73 -11.06 -6.84
N GLU A 132 -5.40 -10.34 -7.92
CA GLU A 132 -4.03 -10.02 -8.29
C GLU A 132 -3.94 -8.62 -8.90
N TRP A 133 -2.78 -7.98 -8.70
CA TRP A 133 -2.41 -6.75 -9.39
C TRP A 133 -1.93 -7.06 -10.80
N ILE A 134 -2.42 -6.30 -11.77
CA ILE A 134 -2.07 -6.38 -13.19
C ILE A 134 -1.51 -5.04 -13.64
N ASP A 135 -0.40 -5.10 -14.37
CA ASP A 135 0.30 -3.99 -15.01
C ASP A 135 0.44 -2.72 -14.13
N PRO A 136 1.07 -2.80 -12.93
CA PRO A 136 1.21 -1.62 -12.08
C PRO A 136 2.18 -0.62 -12.71
N THR A 137 1.71 0.62 -12.90
CA THR A 137 2.45 1.79 -13.36
C THR A 137 2.30 2.92 -12.34
N PRO A 138 3.11 4.00 -12.42
CA PRO A 138 2.95 5.14 -11.52
C PRO A 138 1.59 5.85 -11.63
N THR A 139 0.85 5.67 -12.71
CA THR A 139 -0.46 6.33 -12.89
C THR A 139 -1.63 5.40 -12.61
N GLU A 140 -1.48 4.11 -12.88
CA GLU A 140 -2.57 3.14 -12.75
C GLU A 140 -2.06 1.74 -12.40
N ALA A 141 -2.90 0.97 -11.73
CA ALA A 141 -2.83 -0.48 -11.68
C ALA A 141 -4.23 -1.05 -11.95
N THR A 142 -4.31 -2.32 -12.35
CA THR A 142 -5.61 -3.02 -12.45
C THR A 142 -5.69 -4.10 -11.39
N VAL A 143 -6.80 -4.17 -10.66
CA VAL A 143 -7.11 -5.34 -9.83
C VAL A 143 -7.93 -6.31 -10.67
N LEU A 144 -7.47 -7.55 -10.77
CA LEU A 144 -8.20 -8.65 -11.41
C LEU A 144 -8.71 -9.60 -10.34
N ILE A 145 -10.03 -9.60 -10.14
CA ILE A 145 -10.69 -10.52 -9.20
C ILE A 145 -11.39 -11.63 -9.97
N ARG A 146 -11.24 -12.87 -9.48
CA ARG A 146 -12.02 -14.03 -9.92
C ARG A 146 -12.73 -14.64 -8.73
N ALA A 147 -14.00 -15.01 -8.90
CA ALA A 147 -14.77 -15.65 -7.84
C ALA A 147 -15.67 -16.77 -8.37
N ASP A 148 -15.67 -17.91 -7.69
CA ASP A 148 -16.54 -19.04 -8.01
C ASP A 148 -17.84 -18.92 -7.23
N VAL A 149 -18.93 -18.57 -7.93
CA VAL A 149 -20.23 -18.24 -7.35
C VAL A 149 -21.27 -19.28 -7.76
N GLU A 150 -22.07 -19.74 -6.81
CA GLU A 150 -23.16 -20.70 -7.00
C GLU A 150 -24.52 -20.10 -6.65
N ASN A 151 -25.50 -20.26 -7.52
CA ASN A 151 -26.89 -19.90 -7.23
C ASN A 151 -27.59 -21.02 -6.45
N ILE A 152 -27.96 -20.73 -5.20
CA ILE A 152 -28.64 -21.67 -4.30
C ILE A 152 -30.18 -21.55 -4.34
N ARG A 153 -30.72 -20.73 -5.25
CA ARG A 153 -32.14 -20.45 -5.36
C ARG A 153 -32.79 -21.24 -6.48
N PRO A 154 -34.05 -21.68 -6.31
CA PRO A 154 -34.78 -22.44 -7.32
C PRO A 154 -35.24 -21.60 -8.52
N VAL A 155 -34.77 -20.35 -8.62
CA VAL A 155 -35.07 -19.41 -9.70
C VAL A 155 -33.76 -18.89 -10.30
N PRO A 156 -33.73 -18.60 -11.61
CA PRO A 156 -32.56 -17.95 -12.21
C PRO A 156 -32.29 -16.61 -11.54
N LEU A 157 -31.02 -16.35 -11.23
CA LEU A 157 -30.53 -15.08 -10.70
C LEU A 157 -29.51 -14.49 -11.65
N THR A 158 -29.50 -13.17 -11.77
CA THR A 158 -28.52 -12.42 -12.54
C THR A 158 -27.74 -11.49 -11.61
N LEU A 159 -26.41 -11.53 -11.68
CA LEU A 159 -25.52 -10.50 -11.12
C LEU A 159 -25.13 -9.53 -12.23
N ARG A 160 -25.29 -8.22 -12.00
CA ARG A 160 -24.93 -7.16 -12.95
C ARG A 160 -24.67 -5.84 -12.25
N GLU A 161 -24.14 -4.87 -13.00
CA GLU A 161 -23.94 -3.49 -12.52
C GLU A 161 -23.11 -3.43 -11.24
N PHE A 162 -21.90 -3.98 -11.31
CA PHE A 162 -20.96 -3.99 -10.19
C PHE A 162 -20.48 -2.56 -9.91
N ASN A 163 -20.50 -2.14 -8.65
CA ASN A 163 -19.94 -0.85 -8.22
C ASN A 163 -18.82 -1.17 -7.23
N VAL A 164 -17.64 -0.64 -7.50
CA VAL A 164 -16.42 -0.88 -6.74
C VAL A 164 -15.91 0.46 -6.24
N GLN A 165 -15.75 0.55 -4.92
CA GLN A 165 -15.19 1.72 -4.25
C GLN A 165 -13.98 1.26 -3.45
N VAL A 166 -12.87 1.98 -3.58
CA VAL A 166 -11.62 1.70 -2.86
C VAL A 166 -11.03 3.01 -2.37
N GLU A 167 -10.80 3.07 -1.07
CA GLU A 167 -10.23 4.24 -0.39
C GLU A 167 -9.07 3.81 0.51
N LEU A 168 -8.10 4.71 0.68
CA LEU A 168 -6.96 4.51 1.56
C LEU A 168 -6.75 5.78 2.40
N ASN A 169 -7.03 5.72 3.71
CA ASN A 169 -7.15 6.91 4.58
C ASN A 169 -8.03 8.01 3.95
N ASP A 170 -9.25 7.66 3.54
CA ASP A 170 -10.22 8.56 2.89
C ASP A 170 -9.78 9.13 1.53
N VAL A 171 -8.63 8.68 0.98
CA VAL A 171 -8.21 9.01 -0.39
C VAL A 171 -8.78 7.98 -1.34
N ALA A 172 -9.75 8.40 -2.16
CA ALA A 172 -10.34 7.56 -3.19
C ALA A 172 -9.31 7.18 -4.25
N LEU A 173 -9.16 5.87 -4.46
CA LEU A 173 -8.31 5.27 -5.48
C LEU A 173 -9.13 4.75 -6.66
N THR A 174 -10.38 4.35 -6.40
CA THR A 174 -11.33 3.85 -7.40
C THR A 174 -12.75 4.17 -6.96
N ASP A 175 -13.54 4.68 -7.90
CA ASP A 175 -15.01 4.62 -7.88
C ASP A 175 -15.47 4.18 -9.28
N ALA A 176 -15.59 2.87 -9.47
CA ALA A 176 -15.80 2.26 -10.78
C ALA A 176 -17.16 1.55 -10.84
N ARG A 177 -17.83 1.71 -11.98
CA ARG A 177 -19.03 0.93 -12.32
C ARG A 177 -18.74 0.01 -13.49
N LEU A 178 -18.89 -1.28 -13.27
CA LEU A 178 -18.64 -2.32 -14.25
C LEU A 178 -19.98 -2.90 -14.76
N SER A 179 -20.06 -3.13 -16.07
CA SER A 179 -21.31 -3.47 -16.77
C SER A 179 -21.46 -4.96 -17.10
N GLU A 180 -20.56 -5.80 -16.57
CA GLU A 180 -20.59 -7.25 -16.74
C GLU A 180 -21.89 -7.81 -16.18
N GLU A 181 -22.36 -8.89 -16.82
CA GLU A 181 -23.57 -9.59 -16.44
C GLU A 181 -23.31 -11.10 -16.40
N TYR A 182 -23.76 -11.73 -15.32
CA TYR A 182 -23.65 -13.16 -15.10
C TYR A 182 -25.01 -13.73 -14.72
N VAL A 183 -25.52 -14.64 -15.54
CA VAL A 183 -26.78 -15.35 -15.30
C VAL A 183 -26.49 -16.73 -14.72
N PHE A 184 -27.19 -17.10 -13.65
CA PHE A 184 -27.04 -18.37 -12.94
C PHE A 184 -28.38 -19.10 -12.84
N ILE A 185 -28.44 -20.35 -13.31
CA ILE A 185 -29.57 -21.25 -13.02
C ILE A 185 -29.38 -21.95 -11.68
N LEU A 186 -30.40 -22.68 -11.19
CA LEU A 186 -30.35 -23.39 -9.90
C LEU A 186 -29.16 -24.36 -9.85
N GLY A 187 -28.35 -24.24 -8.79
CA GLY A 187 -27.18 -25.08 -8.54
C GLY A 187 -26.02 -24.84 -9.50
N GLU A 188 -26.15 -23.89 -10.42
CA GLU A 188 -25.09 -23.55 -11.35
C GLU A 188 -23.99 -22.80 -10.62
N ARG A 189 -22.77 -23.30 -10.76
CA ARG A 189 -21.55 -22.65 -10.31
C ARG A 189 -20.80 -22.08 -11.51
N LYS A 190 -20.48 -20.79 -11.46
CA LYS A 190 -19.66 -20.10 -12.49
C LYS A 190 -18.55 -19.32 -11.83
N SER A 191 -17.42 -19.25 -12.52
CA SER A 191 -16.39 -18.27 -12.21
C SER A 191 -16.77 -16.94 -12.84
N ILE A 192 -16.90 -15.90 -12.03
CA ILE A 192 -17.04 -14.51 -12.48
C ILE A 192 -15.68 -13.84 -12.45
N THR A 193 -15.46 -12.88 -13.34
CA THR A 193 -14.22 -12.11 -13.42
C THR A 193 -14.54 -10.62 -13.45
N LEU A 194 -13.93 -9.85 -12.55
CA LEU A 194 -14.04 -8.40 -12.50
C LEU A 194 -12.65 -7.78 -12.68
N ARG A 195 -12.60 -6.69 -13.43
CA ARG A 195 -11.38 -5.91 -13.66
C ARG A 195 -11.72 -4.46 -13.41
N PHE A 196 -11.02 -3.83 -12.47
CA PHE A 196 -11.19 -2.41 -12.23
C PHE A 196 -9.83 -1.71 -12.09
N PRO A 197 -9.71 -0.49 -12.63
CA PRO A 197 -8.50 0.30 -12.47
C PRO A 197 -8.45 0.91 -11.07
N VAL A 198 -7.23 1.08 -10.57
CA VAL A 198 -6.86 1.78 -9.34
C VAL A 198 -5.94 2.92 -9.74
N ASP A 199 -6.27 4.14 -9.34
CA ASP A 199 -5.51 5.33 -9.67
C ASP A 199 -4.29 5.45 -8.74
N ASN A 200 -3.11 5.06 -9.24
CA ASN A 200 -1.87 5.15 -8.49
C ASN A 200 -1.37 6.59 -8.37
N SER A 201 -1.85 7.53 -9.21
CA SER A 201 -1.46 8.93 -9.08
C SER A 201 -1.96 9.55 -7.75
N GLN A 202 -3.05 9.00 -7.21
CA GLN A 202 -3.61 9.38 -5.91
C GLN A 202 -2.72 8.99 -4.72
N MET A 203 -1.71 8.13 -4.91
CA MET A 203 -0.76 7.79 -3.85
C MET A 203 0.02 9.00 -3.34
N ALA A 204 0.25 10.02 -4.19
CA ALA A 204 0.87 11.27 -3.77
C ALA A 204 -0.02 12.06 -2.78
N ALA A 205 -1.35 11.93 -2.87
CA ALA A 205 -2.30 12.55 -1.95
C ALA A 205 -2.49 11.73 -0.67
N TRP A 206 -2.41 10.40 -0.77
CA TRP A 206 -2.43 9.49 0.38
C TRP A 206 -1.20 9.66 1.28
N TRP A 207 -0.01 9.81 0.71
CA TRP A 207 1.24 9.78 1.47
C TRP A 207 1.29 10.74 2.69
N PRO A 208 0.89 12.01 2.58
CA PRO A 208 0.88 12.91 3.74
C PRO A 208 -0.14 12.51 4.81
N THR A 209 -1.21 11.77 4.48
CA THR A 209 -2.16 11.25 5.47
C THR A 209 -1.54 10.08 6.23
N HIS A 210 -0.89 9.15 5.52
CA HIS A 210 -0.17 8.02 6.09
C HIS A 210 0.91 8.45 7.08
N ILE A 211 1.76 9.40 6.68
CA ILE A 211 2.84 9.94 7.53
C ILE A 211 2.27 10.64 8.78
N ARG A 212 1.23 11.47 8.63
CA ARG A 212 0.60 12.14 9.79
C ARG A 212 -0.06 11.16 10.75
N ASN A 213 -0.50 10.01 10.26
CA ASN A 213 -1.09 8.93 11.07
C ASN A 213 -0.02 7.99 11.67
N GLY A 214 1.24 8.43 11.73
CA GLY A 214 2.32 7.64 12.33
C GLY A 214 2.70 6.43 11.49
N GLU A 215 2.76 6.62 10.16
CA GLU A 215 3.08 5.57 9.20
C GLU A 215 2.08 4.41 9.22
N ARG A 216 0.79 4.76 9.37
CA ARG A 216 -0.32 3.81 9.38
C ARG A 216 -1.42 4.26 8.44
N SER A 217 -2.05 3.31 7.76
CA SER A 217 -3.24 3.57 6.95
C SER A 217 -4.22 2.44 6.97
N THR A 218 -5.49 2.78 6.77
CA THR A 218 -6.58 1.83 6.61
C THR A 218 -7.03 1.83 5.15
N LEU A 219 -7.10 0.64 4.56
CA LEU A 219 -7.75 0.37 3.29
C LEU A 219 -9.22 0.01 3.57
N ASP A 220 -10.12 0.62 2.81
CA ASP A 220 -11.52 0.26 2.78
C ASP A 220 -11.95 0.02 1.33
N SER A 221 -12.37 -1.21 1.04
CA SER A 221 -12.87 -1.63 -0.27
C SER A 221 -14.29 -2.19 -0.13
N HIS A 222 -15.20 -1.64 -0.92
CA HIS A 222 -16.59 -2.07 -0.97
C HIS A 222 -17.02 -2.41 -2.39
N VAL A 223 -17.58 -3.60 -2.56
CA VAL A 223 -18.13 -4.04 -3.84
C VAL A 223 -19.61 -4.36 -3.69
N THR A 224 -20.44 -3.78 -4.55
CA THR A 224 -21.87 -4.10 -4.64
C THR A 224 -22.22 -4.54 -6.04
N ALA A 225 -23.27 -5.34 -6.18
CA ALA A 225 -23.87 -5.65 -7.47
C ALA A 225 -25.39 -5.65 -7.40
N THR A 226 -26.04 -5.39 -8.53
CA THR A 226 -27.47 -5.62 -8.65
C THR A 226 -27.73 -7.10 -8.85
N VAL A 227 -28.44 -7.71 -7.90
CA VAL A 227 -29.04 -9.03 -8.08
C VAL A 227 -30.43 -8.85 -8.65
N SER A 228 -30.76 -9.56 -9.74
CA SER A 228 -32.12 -9.56 -10.27
C SER A 228 -32.62 -10.94 -10.69
N SER A 229 -33.93 -11.14 -10.54
CA SER A 229 -34.73 -12.27 -10.99
C SER A 229 -36.13 -11.75 -11.33
N ARG A 230 -37.07 -12.63 -11.69
CA ARG A 230 -38.46 -12.25 -12.00
C ARG A 230 -39.14 -11.46 -10.86
N ASN A 231 -38.83 -11.80 -9.61
CA ASN A 231 -39.44 -11.20 -8.41
C ASN A 231 -38.40 -10.59 -7.44
N ILE A 232 -37.11 -10.63 -7.79
CA ILE A 232 -36.01 -10.13 -6.94
C ILE A 232 -35.34 -9.01 -7.72
N ARG A 233 -35.17 -7.84 -7.13
CA ARG A 233 -34.30 -6.80 -7.67
C ARG A 233 -33.79 -5.96 -6.51
N GLY A 234 -32.48 -5.97 -6.31
CA GLY A 234 -31.85 -5.19 -5.26
C GLY A 234 -30.36 -5.09 -5.49
N ARG A 235 -29.77 -4.00 -5.03
CA ARG A 235 -28.32 -3.89 -4.89
C ARG A 235 -27.94 -4.64 -3.62
N GLN A 236 -26.99 -5.56 -3.73
CA GLN A 236 -26.49 -6.35 -2.62
C GLN A 236 -24.99 -6.12 -2.47
N PRO A 237 -24.47 -6.03 -1.24
CA PRO A 237 -23.04 -6.07 -1.00
C PRO A 237 -22.50 -7.45 -1.37
N LEU A 238 -21.32 -7.45 -1.96
CA LEU A 238 -20.57 -8.65 -2.29
C LEU A 238 -19.37 -8.72 -1.34
N GLU A 239 -19.62 -9.06 -0.07
CA GLU A 239 -18.58 -9.07 0.97
C GLU A 239 -17.38 -9.97 0.64
N PHE A 240 -17.59 -11.01 -0.17
CA PHE A 240 -16.51 -11.87 -0.68
C PHE A 240 -15.57 -11.17 -1.69
N LEU A 241 -15.93 -9.97 -2.15
CA LEU A 241 -15.13 -9.11 -3.03
C LEU A 241 -14.73 -7.79 -2.35
N SER A 242 -15.19 -7.57 -1.11
CA SER A 242 -14.84 -6.41 -0.29
C SER A 242 -13.66 -6.77 0.61
N ALA A 243 -12.89 -5.78 1.03
CA ALA A 243 -11.75 -5.99 1.93
C ALA A 243 -11.52 -4.75 2.79
N THR A 244 -11.01 -4.98 4.00
CA THR A 244 -10.37 -3.93 4.80
C THR A 244 -8.95 -4.37 5.10
N GLY A 245 -8.05 -3.42 5.31
CA GLY A 245 -6.65 -3.75 5.55
C GLY A 245 -5.91 -2.63 6.24
N GLU A 246 -4.75 -2.96 6.81
CA GLU A 246 -3.83 -1.98 7.36
C GLU A 246 -2.51 -1.98 6.58
N ILE A 247 -2.01 -0.77 6.30
CA ILE A 247 -0.67 -0.54 5.78
C ILE A 247 0.14 0.09 6.90
N THR A 248 1.31 -0.47 7.18
CA THR A 248 2.27 0.13 8.11
C THR A 248 3.65 0.22 7.48
N THR A 249 4.35 1.34 7.69
CA THR A 249 5.76 1.49 7.31
C THR A 249 6.61 1.89 8.50
N ASN A 250 7.93 1.77 8.35
CA ASN A 250 8.88 2.32 9.31
C ASN A 250 10.02 3.02 8.55
N LEU A 251 9.78 4.29 8.23
CA LEU A 251 10.67 5.18 7.51
C LEU A 251 11.12 6.38 8.36
N LEU A 252 10.50 6.60 9.52
CA LEU A 252 10.76 7.74 10.40
C LEU A 252 11.46 7.37 11.70
N ASP A 253 11.45 6.10 12.14
CA ASP A 253 12.19 5.75 13.36
C ASP A 253 13.69 5.82 13.07
N GLY A 254 14.30 6.88 13.60
CA GLY A 254 15.71 7.27 13.54
C GLY A 254 16.49 6.74 14.73
#